data_AF-A0A1G5ED27-F1
#
_entry.id   AF-A0A1G5ED27-F1
#
_cell.length_a   1.000
_cell.length_b   1.000
_cell.length_c   1.000
_cell.angle_alpha   90.00
_cell.angle_beta   90.00
_cell.angle_gamma   90.00
#
_symmetry.space_group_name_H-M   'P 1'
#
loop_
_entity.id
_entity.type
_entity.pdbx_description
1 polymer ?
#
loop_
_entity_poly.entity_id
_entity_poly.type
_entity_poly.pdbx_seq_one_letter_code
_entity_poly.pdbx_strand_id
1 'polypeptide(L)'
;MSAGKKTAVTIIIVLLAAGFLYFFWDRVLNMNDNSYNERLEDILSDEKEIEKKWLIDKEKIPYDLSAKDVRTFEIEQTYICFDPEMRVRRYNGGEFYEYTVKTNMTQDGMVRDEVNIDINETQYNNLVIKKEGNTIHKTRYQLYSEGQLIAIDIFHGELDGLAYMEIEFPTLEESLAFDTPDWVIKDVTDDIDYKNGHLARFGIPQK
;
A
#
# COMPACT_ATOMS: atom_id res chain seq x y z
N MET A 1 -49.04 13.92 -15.82
CA MET A 1 -48.32 13.24 -14.72
C MET A 1 -47.24 12.39 -15.37
N SER A 2 -45.99 12.86 -15.31
CA SER A 2 -44.81 12.23 -15.92
C SER A 2 -44.12 11.38 -14.86
N ALA A 3 -44.02 10.07 -15.10
CA ALA A 3 -43.20 9.16 -14.30
C ALA A 3 -41.83 9.06 -14.95
N GLY A 4 -40.82 9.66 -14.30
CA GLY A 4 -39.43 9.62 -14.75
C GLY A 4 -38.88 8.20 -14.67
N LYS A 5 -38.41 7.68 -15.82
CA LYS A 5 -37.56 6.50 -15.88
C LYS A 5 -36.24 6.84 -15.19
N LYS A 6 -35.97 6.21 -14.05
CA LYS A 6 -34.63 6.18 -13.47
C LYS A 6 -33.77 5.30 -14.35
N THR A 7 -32.88 5.93 -15.10
CA THR A 7 -31.79 5.25 -15.80
C THR A 7 -30.88 4.62 -14.75
N ALA A 8 -30.98 3.30 -14.59
CA ALA A 8 -29.98 2.54 -13.85
C ALA A 8 -28.70 2.58 -14.69
N VAL A 9 -27.73 3.37 -14.24
CA VAL A 9 -26.37 3.32 -14.77
C VAL A 9 -25.74 2.06 -14.19
N THR A 10 -25.85 0.96 -14.92
CA THR A 10 -25.06 -0.25 -14.68
C THR A 10 -23.61 0.13 -14.98
N ILE A 11 -22.84 0.47 -13.95
CA ILE A 11 -21.38 0.60 -14.05
C ILE A 11 -20.86 -0.83 -14.22
N ILE A 12 -20.46 -1.16 -15.44
CA ILE A 12 -19.68 -2.35 -15.74
C ILE A 12 -18.29 -2.06 -15.15
N ILE A 13 -18.01 -2.59 -13.96
CA ILE A 13 -16.66 -2.64 -13.40
C ILE A 13 -15.90 -3.66 -14.25
N VAL A 14 -15.13 -3.16 -15.22
CA VAL A 14 -14.19 -3.97 -15.98
C VAL A 14 -12.95 -4.16 -15.10
N LEU A 15 -12.68 -5.43 -14.77
CA LEU A 15 -11.45 -5.96 -14.20
C LEU A 15 -10.21 -5.29 -14.80
N LEU A 16 -9.55 -4.42 -14.02
CA LEU A 16 -8.15 -4.01 -14.23
C LEU A 16 -7.44 -3.83 -12.88
N ALA A 17 -7.70 -4.72 -11.91
CA ALA A 17 -6.98 -4.74 -10.63
C ALA A 17 -5.67 -5.56 -10.70
N ALA A 18 -5.53 -6.48 -11.66
CA ALA A 18 -4.36 -7.36 -11.76
C ALA A 18 -3.23 -6.84 -12.66
N GLY A 19 -3.45 -5.73 -13.37
CA GLY A 19 -2.52 -5.25 -14.41
C GLY A 19 -1.19 -4.73 -13.86
N PHE A 20 -1.23 -3.90 -12.81
CA PHE A 20 -0.02 -3.32 -12.23
C PHE A 20 0.81 -4.40 -11.55
N LEU A 21 0.23 -5.21 -10.66
CA LEU A 21 1.01 -6.28 -10.01
C LEU A 21 1.53 -7.35 -10.97
N TYR A 22 0.83 -7.68 -12.06
CA TYR A 22 1.39 -8.66 -13.01
C TYR A 22 2.42 -8.05 -13.98
N PHE A 23 2.15 -6.85 -14.56
CA PHE A 23 3.08 -6.21 -15.51
C PHE A 23 4.27 -5.51 -14.84
N PHE A 24 4.11 -4.94 -13.65
CA PHE A 24 5.23 -4.41 -12.84
C PHE A 24 6.18 -5.53 -12.43
N TRP A 25 5.67 -6.76 -12.27
CA TRP A 25 6.45 -7.91 -11.83
C TRP A 25 7.06 -8.67 -13.03
N ASP A 26 6.32 -8.97 -14.10
CA ASP A 26 6.90 -9.61 -15.30
C ASP A 26 8.03 -8.78 -15.94
N ARG A 27 7.92 -7.45 -15.89
CA ARG A 27 8.88 -6.54 -16.56
C ARG A 27 10.11 -6.18 -15.73
N VAL A 28 10.03 -6.32 -14.40
CA VAL A 28 11.13 -6.01 -13.47
C VAL A 28 11.86 -7.27 -13.01
N LEU A 29 11.28 -8.47 -13.18
CA LEU A 29 11.72 -9.68 -12.49
C LEU A 29 12.31 -10.76 -13.37
N ASN A 30 13.61 -11.00 -13.16
CA ASN A 30 14.20 -12.33 -13.26
C ASN A 30 14.32 -12.94 -11.85
N MET A 31 13.19 -13.09 -11.14
CA MET A 31 13.12 -14.02 -10.00
C MET A 31 12.40 -15.28 -10.49
N ASN A 32 13.15 -16.31 -10.85
CA ASN A 32 12.63 -17.66 -11.10
C ASN A 32 12.26 -18.35 -9.77
N ASP A 33 11.60 -17.65 -8.85
CA ASP A 33 11.12 -18.25 -7.61
C ASP A 33 9.61 -18.41 -7.68
N ASN A 34 9.19 -19.65 -7.97
CA ASN A 34 7.78 -20.01 -8.10
C ASN A 34 7.01 -19.69 -6.81
N SER A 35 7.64 -19.81 -5.63
CA SER A 35 6.96 -19.62 -4.35
C SER A 35 6.51 -18.17 -4.10
N TYR A 36 7.30 -17.22 -4.60
CA TYR A 36 6.99 -15.80 -4.53
C TYR A 36 5.80 -15.43 -5.41
N ASN A 37 5.81 -15.91 -6.65
CA ASN A 37 4.74 -15.63 -7.61
C ASN A 37 3.43 -16.30 -7.20
N GLU A 38 3.49 -17.56 -6.74
CA GLU A 38 2.34 -18.27 -6.17
C GLU A 38 1.74 -17.50 -4.99
N ARG A 39 2.58 -17.02 -4.06
CA ARG A 39 2.10 -16.23 -2.93
C ARG A 39 1.43 -14.93 -3.36
N LEU A 40 1.96 -14.27 -4.38
CA LEU A 40 1.39 -13.05 -4.91
C LEU A 40 0.00 -13.29 -5.53
N GLU A 41 -0.12 -14.35 -6.32
CA GLU A 41 -1.38 -14.75 -6.94
C GLU A 41 -2.46 -15.03 -5.89
N ASP A 42 -2.10 -15.70 -4.79
CA ASP A 42 -3.01 -15.95 -3.67
C ASP A 42 -3.54 -14.64 -3.06
N ILE A 43 -2.65 -13.69 -2.77
CA ILE A 43 -3.01 -12.39 -2.18
C ILE A 43 -3.92 -11.58 -3.12
N LEU A 44 -3.63 -11.61 -4.42
CA LEU A 44 -4.39 -10.89 -5.44
C LEU A 44 -5.72 -11.55 -5.84
N SER A 45 -5.95 -12.79 -5.42
CA SER A 45 -7.14 -13.55 -5.81
C SER A 45 -8.41 -13.10 -5.10
N ASP A 46 -8.28 -12.42 -3.95
CA ASP A 46 -9.39 -11.87 -3.20
C ASP A 46 -9.70 -10.41 -3.63
N GLU A 47 -10.96 -10.02 -3.54
CA GLU A 47 -11.40 -8.65 -3.82
C GLU A 47 -11.04 -7.69 -2.68
N LYS A 48 -10.68 -8.22 -1.50
CA LYS A 48 -10.39 -7.44 -0.28
C LYS A 48 -8.96 -7.64 0.20
N GLU A 49 -8.26 -6.53 0.38
CA GLU A 49 -6.94 -6.50 1.00
C GLU A 49 -7.03 -6.79 2.52
N ILE A 50 -6.21 -7.73 3.00
CA ILE A 50 -6.08 -8.06 4.44
C ILE A 50 -4.64 -7.79 4.86
N GLU A 51 -4.38 -6.61 5.40
CA GLU A 51 -3.05 -6.15 5.81
C GLU A 51 -2.92 -6.15 7.35
N LYS A 52 -1.78 -6.62 7.88
CA LYS A 52 -1.35 -6.30 9.24
C LYS A 52 -0.11 -5.39 9.23
N LYS A 53 -0.01 -4.54 10.25
CA LYS A 53 1.01 -3.49 10.34
C LYS A 53 1.59 -3.40 11.73
N TRP A 54 2.91 -3.37 11.79
CA TRP A 54 3.65 -3.25 13.04
C TRP A 54 4.64 -2.10 12.99
N LEU A 55 4.69 -1.34 14.09
CA LEU A 55 5.78 -0.43 14.38
C LEU A 55 7.02 -1.24 14.74
N ILE A 56 8.16 -0.90 14.14
CA ILE A 56 9.43 -1.63 14.34
C ILE A 56 10.58 -0.67 14.66
N ASP A 57 11.65 -1.22 15.23
CA ASP A 57 12.94 -0.55 15.38
C ASP A 57 13.81 -0.89 14.17
N LYS A 58 14.18 0.12 13.36
CA LYS A 58 14.97 -0.10 12.15
C LYS A 58 16.34 -0.72 12.42
N GLU A 59 16.88 -0.57 13.63
CA GLU A 59 18.18 -1.14 14.02
C GLU A 59 18.08 -2.61 14.48
N LYS A 60 16.85 -3.14 14.64
CA LYS A 60 16.58 -4.51 15.09
C LYS A 60 15.98 -5.41 14.02
N ILE A 61 15.94 -4.93 12.77
CA ILE A 61 15.43 -5.70 11.64
C ILE A 61 16.33 -6.92 11.43
N PRO A 62 15.81 -8.16 11.49
CA PRO A 62 16.62 -9.37 11.37
C PRO A 62 16.92 -9.78 9.91
N TYR A 63 16.54 -8.95 8.94
CA TYR A 63 16.73 -9.19 7.51
C TYR A 63 17.90 -8.38 6.96
N ASP A 64 18.66 -8.97 6.04
CA ASP A 64 19.64 -8.22 5.25
C ASP A 64 18.92 -7.47 4.13
N LEU A 65 18.57 -6.20 4.40
CA LEU A 65 17.86 -5.35 3.43
C LEU A 65 18.69 -4.99 2.18
N SER A 66 19.99 -5.32 2.17
CA SER A 66 20.88 -5.15 1.00
C SER A 66 21.00 -6.42 0.15
N ALA A 67 20.37 -7.52 0.57
CA ALA A 67 20.42 -8.78 -0.15
C ALA A 67 19.78 -8.65 -1.54
N LYS A 68 20.26 -9.45 -2.49
CA LYS A 68 19.92 -9.33 -3.92
C LYS A 68 18.45 -9.64 -4.24
N ASP A 69 17.82 -10.42 -3.39
CA ASP A 69 16.41 -10.82 -3.43
C ASP A 69 15.48 -9.83 -2.71
N VAL A 70 16.05 -8.84 -2.01
CA VAL A 70 15.29 -7.71 -1.45
C VAL A 70 15.16 -6.62 -2.51
N ARG A 71 13.92 -6.18 -2.74
CA ARG A 71 13.63 -5.06 -3.63
C ARG A 71 13.48 -3.79 -2.84
N THR A 72 13.95 -2.70 -3.43
CA THR A 72 13.94 -1.39 -2.79
C THR A 72 13.18 -0.41 -3.67
N PHE A 73 12.26 0.32 -3.06
CA PHE A 73 11.51 1.39 -3.71
C PHE A 73 11.65 2.67 -2.90
N GLU A 74 12.10 3.74 -3.53
CA GLU A 74 11.99 5.09 -2.96
C GLU A 74 10.63 5.65 -3.33
N ILE A 75 9.80 5.96 -2.33
CA ILE A 75 8.40 6.33 -2.54
C ILE A 75 8.19 7.74 -2.00
N GLU A 76 7.73 8.63 -2.89
CA GLU A 76 7.12 9.91 -2.52
C GLU A 76 5.61 9.76 -2.64
N GLN A 77 4.88 9.89 -1.54
CA GLN A 77 3.42 9.76 -1.50
C GLN A 77 2.78 11.09 -1.12
N THR A 78 1.88 11.59 -1.97
CA THR A 78 1.14 12.83 -1.73
C THR A 78 -0.36 12.59 -1.81
N TYR A 79 -1.08 13.00 -0.77
CA TYR A 79 -2.54 12.99 -0.76
C TYR A 79 -3.07 14.19 -1.54
N ILE A 80 -4.10 13.98 -2.36
CA ILE A 80 -4.81 15.07 -3.06
C ILE A 80 -6.20 15.31 -2.45
N CYS A 81 -6.74 14.31 -1.75
CA CYS A 81 -7.97 14.32 -0.96
C CYS A 81 -7.88 13.23 0.12
N PHE A 82 -8.37 13.52 1.33
CA PHE A 82 -8.43 12.51 2.41
C PHE A 82 -9.78 11.79 2.52
N ASP A 83 -10.87 12.38 2.01
CA ASP A 83 -12.20 11.79 2.05
C ASP A 83 -13.04 12.17 0.80
N PRO A 84 -13.20 11.25 -0.18
CA PRO A 84 -12.58 9.93 -0.24
C PRO A 84 -11.05 10.02 -0.36
N GLU A 85 -10.33 9.00 0.10
CA GLU A 85 -8.86 8.98 0.02
C GLU A 85 -8.42 8.86 -1.44
N MET A 86 -7.71 9.89 -1.90
CA MET A 86 -7.09 9.96 -3.22
C MET A 86 -5.64 10.38 -3.04
N ARG A 87 -4.71 9.64 -3.61
CA ARG A 87 -3.27 9.90 -3.48
C ARG A 87 -2.54 9.63 -4.79
N VAL A 88 -1.42 10.31 -4.96
CA VAL A 88 -0.45 10.04 -6.02
C VAL A 88 0.87 9.61 -5.41
N ARG A 89 1.56 8.69 -6.08
CA ARG A 89 2.90 8.26 -5.71
C ARG A 89 3.87 8.43 -6.86
N ARG A 90 5.10 8.79 -6.54
CA ARG A 90 6.26 8.76 -7.43
C ARG A 90 7.26 7.78 -6.86
N TYR A 91 7.80 6.91 -7.72
CA TYR A 91 8.74 5.88 -7.35
C TYR A 91 10.12 6.15 -7.96
N ASN A 92 11.20 5.86 -7.21
CA ASN A 92 12.59 5.84 -7.66
C ASN A 92 12.99 7.09 -8.45
N GLY A 93 12.69 8.28 -7.93
CA GLY A 93 13.03 9.52 -8.63
C GLY A 93 12.27 9.77 -9.94
N GLY A 94 11.15 9.09 -10.18
CA GLY A 94 10.29 9.32 -11.35
C GLY A 94 10.30 8.23 -12.42
N GLU A 95 10.78 7.03 -12.10
CA GLU A 95 10.67 5.88 -12.98
C GLU A 95 9.20 5.46 -13.18
N PHE A 96 8.39 5.57 -12.12
CA PHE A 96 6.98 5.18 -12.14
C PHE A 96 6.13 6.17 -11.34
N TYR A 97 4.86 6.26 -11.72
CA TYR A 97 3.86 7.08 -11.04
C TYR A 97 2.54 6.32 -10.93
N GLU A 98 1.92 6.42 -9.76
CA GLU A 98 0.65 5.76 -9.45
C GLU A 98 -0.35 6.79 -8.94
N TYR A 99 -1.61 6.59 -9.30
CA TYR A 99 -2.74 7.28 -8.71
C TYR A 99 -3.66 6.25 -8.06
N THR A 100 -3.90 6.42 -6.76
CA THR A 100 -4.78 5.55 -5.98
C THR A 100 -6.06 6.28 -5.62
N VAL A 101 -7.19 5.58 -5.72
CA VAL A 101 -8.46 5.98 -5.09
C VAL A 101 -8.93 4.85 -4.20
N LYS A 102 -9.21 5.15 -2.93
CA LYS A 102 -9.97 4.23 -2.07
C LYS A 102 -11.45 4.57 -2.19
N THR A 103 -12.24 3.64 -2.72
CA THR A 103 -13.68 3.75 -2.91
C THR A 103 -14.46 2.92 -1.88
N ASN A 104 -15.76 3.23 -1.75
CA ASN A 104 -16.79 2.57 -0.93
C ASN A 104 -16.35 2.02 0.44
N MET A 105 -16.77 2.70 1.50
CA MET A 105 -16.87 2.09 2.82
C MET A 105 -18.13 1.22 2.86
N THR A 106 -18.01 -0.07 3.15
CA THR A 106 -19.20 -0.90 3.48
C THR A 106 -19.95 -0.28 4.67
N GLN A 107 -21.25 -0.59 4.82
CA GLN A 107 -22.09 -0.03 5.91
C GLN A 107 -21.54 -0.32 7.33
N ASP A 108 -20.72 -1.36 7.47
CA ASP A 108 -20.02 -1.74 8.70
C ASP A 108 -18.62 -1.12 8.85
N GLY A 109 -18.16 -0.33 7.87
CA GLY A 109 -16.87 0.36 7.91
C GLY A 109 -15.66 -0.51 7.54
N MET A 110 -15.86 -1.79 7.26
CA MET A 110 -14.77 -2.78 7.26
C MET A 110 -14.09 -3.01 5.91
N VAL A 111 -14.73 -2.66 4.79
CA VAL A 111 -14.18 -2.88 3.46
C VAL A 111 -14.04 -1.55 2.74
N ARG A 112 -12.89 -1.33 2.13
CA ARG A 112 -12.65 -0.26 1.16
C ARG A 112 -12.08 -0.89 -0.11
N ASP A 113 -12.75 -0.67 -1.22
CA ASP A 113 -12.20 -1.04 -2.53
C ASP A 113 -11.03 -0.09 -2.81
N GLU A 114 -9.81 -0.60 -3.06
CA GLU A 114 -8.69 0.23 -3.51
C GLU A 114 -8.46 0.04 -5.01
N VAL A 115 -8.36 1.14 -5.75
CA VAL A 115 -8.01 1.12 -7.18
C VAL A 115 -6.71 1.88 -7.38
N ASN A 116 -5.70 1.16 -7.86
CA ASN A 116 -4.41 1.69 -8.25
C ASN A 116 -4.32 1.81 -9.78
N ILE A 117 -3.93 2.99 -10.26
CA ILE A 117 -3.92 3.35 -11.68
C ILE A 117 -2.53 3.89 -12.04
N ASP A 118 -1.92 3.28 -13.06
CA ASP A 118 -0.70 3.81 -13.66
C ASP A 118 -0.97 5.15 -14.34
N ILE A 119 -0.16 6.13 -13.99
CA ILE A 119 -0.19 7.46 -14.60
C ILE A 119 1.20 7.83 -15.11
N ASN A 120 1.25 8.76 -16.06
CA ASN A 120 2.52 9.31 -16.53
C ASN A 120 2.94 10.54 -15.70
N GLU A 121 4.19 10.96 -15.89
CA GLU A 121 4.77 12.12 -15.20
C GLU A 121 3.91 13.40 -15.37
N THR A 122 3.38 13.67 -16.57
CA THR A 122 2.54 14.84 -16.82
C THR A 122 1.25 14.79 -15.99
N GLN A 123 0.60 13.63 -15.91
CA GLN A 123 -0.58 13.42 -15.06
C GLN A 123 -0.23 13.61 -13.58
N TYR A 124 0.88 13.03 -13.11
CA TYR A 124 1.36 13.19 -11.74
C TYR A 124 1.60 14.66 -11.40
N ASN A 125 2.36 15.36 -12.24
CA ASN A 125 2.70 16.77 -12.03
C ASN A 125 1.46 17.68 -12.02
N ASN A 126 0.42 17.35 -12.78
CA ASN A 126 -0.84 18.09 -12.75
C ASN A 126 -1.65 17.80 -11.46
N LEU A 127 -1.65 16.57 -10.98
CA LEU A 127 -2.40 16.15 -9.79
C LEU A 127 -1.74 16.61 -8.50
N VAL A 128 -0.41 16.48 -8.39
CA VAL A 128 0.35 16.76 -7.16
C VAL A 128 0.26 18.23 -6.73
N ILE A 129 -0.03 19.15 -7.65
CA ILE A 129 -0.26 20.58 -7.35
C ILE A 129 -1.40 20.75 -6.32
N LYS A 130 -2.40 19.85 -6.32
CA LYS A 130 -3.56 19.90 -5.42
C LYS A 130 -3.23 19.48 -3.97
N LYS A 131 -2.03 18.92 -3.74
CA LYS A 131 -1.50 18.40 -2.45
C LYS A 131 -2.27 18.87 -1.21
N GLU A 132 -2.75 17.91 -0.43
CA GLU A 132 -3.28 18.10 0.93
C GLU A 132 -2.35 17.43 1.95
N GLY A 133 -2.02 18.16 3.01
CA GLY A 133 -1.07 17.70 4.02
C GLY A 133 0.37 17.66 3.52
N ASN A 134 1.21 16.91 4.23
CA ASN A 134 2.62 16.71 3.95
C ASN A 134 2.82 15.54 2.97
N THR A 135 3.89 15.64 2.18
CA THR A 135 4.34 14.52 1.34
C THR A 135 5.09 13.55 2.23
N ILE A 136 4.74 12.27 2.15
CA ILE A 136 5.43 11.19 2.85
C ILE A 136 6.59 10.72 1.97
N HIS A 137 7.77 10.63 2.56
CA HIS A 137 8.96 10.06 1.95
C HIS A 137 9.32 8.78 2.70
N LYS A 138 9.51 7.68 1.98
CA LYS A 138 9.95 6.41 2.57
C LYS A 138 10.73 5.56 1.59
N THR A 139 11.58 4.69 2.13
CA THR A 139 12.14 3.56 1.39
C THR A 139 11.40 2.30 1.80
N ARG A 140 10.79 1.61 0.84
CA ARG A 140 10.14 0.32 1.03
C ARG A 140 11.07 -0.79 0.59
N TYR A 141 11.37 -1.71 1.49
CA TYR A 141 12.04 -2.98 1.19
C TYR A 141 11.00 -4.07 1.10
N GLN A 142 10.94 -4.79 -0.01
CA GLN A 142 10.03 -5.90 -0.19
C GLN A 142 10.82 -7.19 -0.33
N LEU A 143 10.48 -8.19 0.48
CA LEU A 143 11.16 -9.48 0.52
C LEU A 143 10.15 -10.61 0.77
N TYR A 144 10.56 -11.83 0.45
CA TYR A 144 9.83 -13.04 0.77
C TYR A 144 10.54 -13.79 1.87
N SER A 145 9.84 -14.08 2.96
CA SER A 145 10.42 -14.80 4.09
C SER A 145 9.34 -15.60 4.81
N GLU A 146 9.65 -16.83 5.18
CA GLU A 146 8.75 -17.70 5.97
C GLU A 146 7.34 -17.83 5.37
N GLY A 147 7.23 -17.85 4.04
CA GLY A 147 5.95 -17.97 3.33
C GLY A 147 5.21 -16.65 3.13
N GLN A 148 5.74 -15.53 3.64
CA GLN A 148 5.09 -14.23 3.62
C GLN A 148 5.80 -13.23 2.70
N LEU A 149 5.01 -12.38 2.04
CA LEU A 149 5.50 -11.16 1.42
C LEU A 149 5.56 -10.07 2.48
N ILE A 150 6.77 -9.65 2.83
CA ILE A 150 7.02 -8.67 3.88
C ILE A 150 7.44 -7.36 3.22
N ALA A 151 6.78 -6.27 3.60
CA ALA A 151 7.18 -4.91 3.28
C ALA A 151 7.72 -4.23 4.54
N ILE A 152 8.98 -3.80 4.48
CA ILE A 152 9.61 -2.98 5.52
C ILE A 152 9.69 -1.54 5.01
N ASP A 153 9.00 -0.62 5.67
CA ASP A 153 9.06 0.80 5.35
C ASP A 153 9.95 1.54 6.32
N ILE A 154 10.93 2.28 5.81
CA ILE A 154 11.73 3.23 6.58
C ILE A 154 11.36 4.64 6.11
N PHE A 155 10.78 5.43 6.99
CA PHE A 155 10.32 6.79 6.67
C PHE A 155 11.45 7.81 6.82
N HIS A 156 11.37 8.86 6.01
CA HIS A 156 12.37 9.92 5.91
C HIS A 156 11.77 11.32 6.14
N GLY A 157 12.64 12.30 6.43
CA GLY A 157 12.29 13.70 6.57
C GLY A 157 11.45 13.97 7.82
N GLU A 158 10.28 14.58 7.66
CA GLU A 158 9.38 14.91 8.80
C GLU A 158 8.88 13.67 9.56
N LEU A 159 9.03 12.48 8.97
CA LEU A 159 8.69 11.19 9.58
C LEU A 159 9.94 10.35 9.93
N ASP A 160 11.12 10.97 9.96
CA ASP A 160 12.37 10.33 10.37
C ASP A 160 12.24 9.63 11.73
N GLY A 161 12.69 8.38 11.79
CA GLY A 161 12.63 7.54 13.00
C GLY A 161 11.39 6.63 13.07
N LEU A 162 10.42 6.81 12.17
CA LEU A 162 9.32 5.87 11.99
C LEU A 162 9.73 4.73 11.04
N ALA A 163 9.40 3.50 11.40
CA ALA A 163 9.57 2.33 10.53
C ALA A 163 8.44 1.33 10.74
N TYR A 164 8.01 0.68 9.66
CA TYR A 164 6.96 -0.34 9.68
C TYR A 164 7.42 -1.67 9.11
N MET A 165 6.79 -2.73 9.61
CA MET A 165 6.62 -3.99 8.90
C MET A 165 5.15 -4.13 8.52
N GLU A 166 4.87 -4.45 7.27
CA GLU A 166 3.55 -4.72 6.71
C GLU A 166 3.55 -6.10 6.04
N ILE A 167 2.47 -6.86 6.23
CA ILE A 167 2.24 -8.14 5.56
C ILE A 167 0.79 -8.16 5.07
N GLU A 168 0.62 -8.49 3.79
CA GLU A 168 -0.68 -8.78 3.19
C GLU A 168 -0.94 -10.29 3.24
N PHE A 169 -2.16 -10.66 3.60
CA PHE A 169 -2.62 -12.03 3.72
C PHE A 169 -3.74 -12.30 2.70
N PRO A 170 -3.77 -13.50 2.10
CA PRO A 170 -4.87 -13.90 1.21
C PRO A 170 -6.16 -14.17 1.98
N THR A 171 -6.09 -14.45 3.29
CA THR A 171 -7.28 -14.75 4.10
C THR A 171 -7.18 -14.17 5.51
N LEU A 172 -8.35 -13.91 6.12
CA LEU A 172 -8.43 -13.45 7.50
C LEU A 172 -7.95 -14.53 8.48
N GLU A 173 -8.22 -15.80 8.18
CA GLU A 173 -7.77 -16.93 9.01
C GLU A 173 -6.24 -16.96 9.11
N GLU A 174 -5.54 -16.77 8.00
CA GLU A 174 -4.07 -16.73 7.99
C GLU A 174 -3.54 -15.50 8.74
N SER A 175 -4.15 -14.33 8.55
CA SER A 175 -3.79 -13.10 9.27
C SER A 175 -3.94 -13.25 10.80
N LEU A 176 -4.99 -13.93 11.25
CA LEU A 176 -5.22 -14.20 12.67
C LEU A 176 -4.28 -15.27 13.24
N ALA A 177 -3.85 -16.22 12.42
CA ALA A 177 -2.91 -17.27 12.80
C ALA A 177 -1.44 -16.81 12.77
N PHE A 178 -1.14 -15.65 12.17
CA PHE A 178 0.23 -15.14 12.06
C PHE A 178 0.80 -14.70 13.41
N ASP A 179 1.86 -15.39 13.84
CA ASP A 179 2.60 -15.08 15.06
C ASP A 179 3.42 -13.80 14.87
N THR A 180 3.15 -12.80 15.70
CA THR A 180 3.86 -11.52 15.64
C THR A 180 5.29 -11.68 16.14
N PRO A 181 6.32 -11.29 15.36
CA PRO A 181 7.72 -11.47 15.75
C PRO A 181 8.13 -10.66 16.99
N ASP A 182 8.97 -11.24 17.86
CA ASP A 182 9.39 -10.61 19.14
C ASP A 182 10.15 -9.27 19.00
N TRP A 183 10.68 -8.98 17.81
CA TRP A 183 11.44 -7.76 17.54
C TRP A 183 10.56 -6.57 17.16
N VAL A 184 9.25 -6.77 16.93
CA VAL A 184 8.34 -5.66 16.68
C VAL A 184 8.08 -4.87 17.96
N ILE A 185 7.82 -3.57 17.82
CA ILE A 185 7.53 -2.70 18.95
C ILE A 185 6.05 -2.78 19.34
N LYS A 186 5.16 -2.68 18.35
CA LYS A 186 3.70 -2.59 18.58
C LYS A 186 2.93 -2.97 17.31
N ASP A 187 1.86 -3.74 17.47
CA ASP A 187 0.82 -3.88 16.43
C ASP A 187 0.01 -2.58 16.33
N VAL A 188 0.03 -1.98 15.14
CA VAL A 188 -0.65 -0.71 14.81
C VAL A 188 -1.65 -0.90 13.67
N THR A 189 -2.10 -2.14 13.43
CA THR A 189 -3.01 -2.49 12.34
C THR A 189 -4.30 -1.67 12.38
N ASP A 190 -4.90 -1.49 13.56
CA ASP A 190 -6.14 -0.72 13.73
C ASP A 190 -5.93 0.70 14.28
N ASP A 191 -4.66 1.11 14.46
CA ASP A 191 -4.34 2.40 15.06
C ASP A 191 -4.34 3.50 13.98
N ILE A 192 -5.39 4.33 14.00
CA ILE A 192 -5.60 5.39 13.00
C ILE A 192 -4.46 6.41 12.97
N ASP A 193 -3.78 6.63 14.11
CA ASP A 193 -2.72 7.62 14.23
C ASP A 193 -1.46 7.21 13.45
N TYR A 194 -1.30 5.90 13.19
CA TYR A 194 -0.20 5.31 12.42
C TYR A 194 -0.57 5.05 10.95
N LYS A 195 -1.80 5.36 10.51
CA LYS A 195 -2.17 5.29 9.10
C LYS A 195 -1.51 6.42 8.32
N ASN A 196 -1.03 6.14 7.11
CA ASN A 196 -0.32 7.12 6.27
C ASN A 196 -1.12 8.41 6.04
N GLY A 197 -2.46 8.33 5.92
CA GLY A 197 -3.30 9.52 5.79
C GLY A 197 -3.27 10.42 7.04
N HIS A 198 -3.19 9.83 8.23
CA HIS A 198 -3.04 10.57 9.48
C HIS A 198 -1.64 11.18 9.59
N LEU A 199 -0.59 10.38 9.34
CA LEU A 199 0.79 10.86 9.36
C LEU A 199 1.03 12.03 8.40
N ALA A 200 0.45 11.97 7.19
CA ALA A 200 0.54 13.06 6.23
C ALA A 200 -0.09 14.35 6.76
N ARG A 201 -1.13 14.28 7.60
CA ARG A 201 -1.82 15.45 8.15
C ARG A 201 -1.16 15.99 9.42
N PHE A 202 -0.69 15.10 10.28
CA PHE A 202 -0.39 15.43 11.68
C PHE A 202 1.03 15.05 12.11
N GLY A 203 1.79 14.36 11.26
CA GLY A 203 3.15 13.89 11.57
C GLY A 203 3.14 12.64 12.47
N ILE A 204 4.29 12.35 13.07
CA ILE A 204 4.43 11.22 14.01
C ILE A 204 3.59 11.51 15.27
N PRO A 205 2.76 10.54 15.73
CA PRO A 205 1.96 10.70 16.94
C PRO A 205 2.85 11.03 18.15
N GLN A 206 2.57 12.15 18.82
CA GLN A 206 3.25 12.54 20.04
C GLN A 206 2.66 11.76 21.22
N LYS A 207 3.49 11.02 21.96
CA LYS A 207 3.09 10.35 23.21
C LYS A 207 3.19 11.29 24.40
#